data_AF-D6SQ29-F1
#
_entry.id   AF-D6SQ29-F1
#
_cell.length_a   1.000
_cell.length_b   1.000
_cell.length_c   1.000
_cell.angle_alpha   90.00
_cell.angle_beta   90.00
_cell.angle_gamma   90.00
#
_symmetry.space_group_name_H-M   'P 1'
#
loop_
_entity.id
_entity.type
_entity.pdbx_description
1 polymer ?
#
loop_
_entity_poly.entity_id
_entity_poly.type
_entity_poly.pdbx_seq_one_letter_code
_entity_poly.pdbx_strand_id
1 'polypeptide(L)'
;MLYMLDTDITSYLIKGQSPDLEARLKKILPARICISVMTRAELKYGLKRLPADHRLHLAVHHLLKIVRILPWDVEAADWYAGIRYQLVSTGQPIGELDMMIAAHSLSAGAALVTNNVRHFQRINAPLILECWG
;
A
#
# COMPACT_ATOMS: atom_id res chain seq x y z
N MET A 1 2.36 -2.61 -16.39
CA MET A 1 1.66 -2.77 -15.11
C MET A 1 2.32 -1.87 -14.07
N LEU A 2 1.52 -1.12 -13.33
CA LEU A 2 1.94 -0.35 -12.16
C LEU A 2 1.73 -1.22 -10.91
N TYR A 3 2.64 -1.13 -9.93
CA TYR A 3 2.55 -1.87 -8.67
C TYR A 3 2.43 -0.88 -7.52
N MET A 4 1.32 -0.95 -6.79
CA MET A 4 1.08 -0.16 -5.59
C MET A 4 1.46 -1.01 -4.37
N LEU A 5 2.48 -0.59 -3.63
CA LEU A 5 2.86 -1.27 -2.39
C LEU A 5 1.91 -0.82 -1.27
N ASP A 6 1.35 -1.77 -0.54
CA ASP A 6 0.62 -1.47 0.69
C ASP A 6 1.58 -1.01 1.81
N THR A 7 1.01 -0.66 2.96
CA THR A 7 1.77 -0.12 4.09
C THR A 7 2.66 -1.16 4.74
N ASP A 8 2.23 -2.42 4.82
CA ASP A 8 3.01 -3.49 5.41
C ASP A 8 4.23 -3.81 4.56
N ILE A 9 4.06 -4.04 3.25
CA ILE A 9 5.15 -4.25 2.29
C ILE A 9 6.13 -3.08 2.33
N THR A 10 5.61 -1.85 2.35
CA THR A 10 6.46 -0.66 2.42
C THR A 10 7.26 -0.61 3.73
N SER A 11 6.64 -1.00 4.84
CA SER A 11 7.31 -1.10 6.14
C SER A 11 8.39 -2.19 6.18
N TYR A 12 8.14 -3.36 5.56
CA TYR A 12 9.12 -4.43 5.42
C TYR A 12 10.34 -3.97 4.62
N LEU A 13 10.11 -3.26 3.51
CA LEU A 13 11.17 -2.67 2.68
C LEU A 13 12.04 -1.70 3.49
N ILE A 14 11.43 -0.77 4.22
CA ILE A 14 12.16 0.23 5.01
C ILE A 14 13.00 -0.42 6.12
N LYS A 15 12.49 -1.48 6.74
CA LYS A 15 13.19 -2.16 7.84
C LYS A 15 14.32 -3.07 7.35
N GLY A 16 14.45 -3.31 6.04
CA GLY A 16 15.43 -4.23 5.45
C GLY A 16 15.15 -5.68 5.82
N GLN A 17 13.87 -6.05 5.92
CA GLN A 17 13.43 -7.32 6.51
C GLN A 17 13.08 -8.39 5.48
N SER A 18 13.24 -8.13 4.17
CA SER A 18 12.93 -9.12 3.13
C SER A 18 13.89 -9.01 1.92
N PRO A 19 14.93 -9.87 1.86
CA PRO A 19 15.82 -9.97 0.70
C PRO A 19 15.09 -10.31 -0.61
N ASP A 20 14.02 -11.10 -0.53
CA ASP A 20 13.22 -11.50 -1.69
C ASP A 20 12.44 -10.31 -2.27
N LEU A 21 11.86 -9.48 -1.40
CA LEU A 21 11.22 -8.23 -1.79
C LEU A 21 12.21 -7.29 -2.48
N GLU A 22 13.41 -7.12 -1.92
CA GLU A 22 14.46 -6.31 -2.53
C GLU A 22 14.92 -6.86 -3.88
N ALA A 23 15.10 -8.18 -4.00
CA ALA A 23 15.49 -8.84 -5.24
C ALA A 23 14.42 -8.68 -6.32
N ARG A 24 13.14 -8.71 -5.95
CA ARG A 24 12.04 -8.50 -6.89
C ARG A 24 11.94 -7.04 -7.32
N LEU A 25 12.06 -6.09 -6.40
CA LEU A 25 12.08 -4.66 -6.71
C LEU A 25 13.24 -4.28 -7.65
N LYS A 26 14.43 -4.88 -7.49
CA LYS A 26 15.58 -4.66 -8.39
C LYS A 26 15.30 -5.07 -9.84
N LYS A 27 14.33 -5.96 -10.09
CA LYS A 27 13.94 -6.42 -11.43
C LYS A 27 12.85 -5.53 -12.06
N ILE A 28 12.27 -4.60 -11.31
CA ILE A 28 11.18 -3.74 -11.76
C ILE A 28 11.71 -2.31 -11.91
N LEU A 29 11.33 -1.65 -13.02
CA LEU A 29 11.68 -0.24 -13.22
C LEU A 29 11.07 0.61 -12.08
N PRO A 30 11.84 1.51 -11.42
CA PRO A 30 11.32 2.33 -10.33
C PRO A 30 10.06 3.12 -10.66
N ALA A 31 9.91 3.57 -11.92
CA ALA A 31 8.73 4.28 -12.41
C ALA A 31 7.43 3.43 -12.40
N ARG A 32 7.54 2.10 -12.25
CA ARG A 32 6.41 1.16 -12.12
C ARG A 32 6.07 0.83 -10.66
N ILE A 33 6.74 1.43 -9.69
CA ILE A 33 6.44 1.27 -8.26
C ILE A 33 5.82 2.56 -7.73
N CYS A 34 4.71 2.44 -7.02
CA CYS A 34 4.10 3.54 -6.31
C CYS A 34 3.59 3.12 -4.92
N ILE A 35 3.20 4.11 -4.13
CA ILE A 35 2.42 3.94 -2.90
C ILE A 35 1.20 4.87 -2.92
N SER A 36 0.16 4.47 -2.20
CA SER A 36 -0.96 5.35 -1.90
C SER A 36 -0.52 6.50 -0.98
N VAL A 37 -1.16 7.67 -1.11
CA VAL A 37 -1.02 8.75 -0.12
C VAL A 37 -1.43 8.29 1.30
N MET A 38 -2.30 7.28 1.41
CA MET A 38 -2.67 6.68 2.70
C MET A 38 -1.50 5.94 3.34
N THR A 39 -0.75 5.16 2.56
CA THR A 39 0.50 4.53 3.03
C THR A 39 1.53 5.59 3.46
N ARG A 40 1.67 6.70 2.73
CA ARG A 40 2.52 7.83 3.18
C ARG A 40 2.06 8.37 4.54
N ALA A 41 0.75 8.50 4.76
CA ALA A 41 0.20 8.97 6.03
C ALA A 41 0.53 8.00 7.17
N GLU A 42 0.37 6.70 6.97
CA GLU A 42 0.72 5.68 7.97
C GLU A 42 2.20 5.66 8.31
N LEU A 43 3.09 5.75 7.32
CA LEU A 43 4.53 5.83 7.56
C LEU A 43 4.88 7.06 8.40
N LYS A 44 4.33 8.23 8.06
CA LYS A 44 4.56 9.47 8.82
C LYS A 44 3.98 9.38 10.23
N TYR A 45 2.82 8.76 10.40
CA TYR A 45 2.24 8.51 11.72
C TYR A 45 3.15 7.59 12.56
N GLY A 46 3.63 6.50 11.97
CA GLY A 46 4.59 5.59 12.61
C GLY A 46 5.85 6.30 13.08
N LEU A 47 6.42 7.20 12.27
CA LEU A 47 7.57 8.01 12.65
C LEU A 47 7.29 8.93 13.85
N LYS A 48 6.11 9.54 13.93
CA LYS A 48 5.76 10.42 15.06
C LYS A 48 5.74 9.72 16.42
N ARG A 49 5.64 8.38 16.43
CA ARG A 49 5.65 7.56 17.64
C ARG A 49 7.06 7.18 18.09
N LEU A 50 8.09 7.53 17.32
CA LEU A 50 9.48 7.18 17.58
C LEU A 50 10.28 8.38 18.09
N PRO A 51 11.39 8.14 18.82
CA PRO A 51 12.38 9.19 19.11
C PRO A 51 12.92 9.85 17.84
N ALA A 52 13.21 11.15 17.91
CA ALA A 52 13.60 11.94 16.74
C ALA A 52 14.93 11.48 16.07
N ASP A 53 15.80 10.82 16.83
CA ASP A 53 17.07 10.25 16.39
C ASP A 53 16.94 8.81 15.86
N HIS A 54 15.74 8.24 15.86
CA HIS A 54 15.53 6.87 15.43
C HIS A 54 15.81 6.70 13.93
N ARG A 55 16.62 5.69 13.56
CA ARG A 55 17.09 5.43 12.19
C ARG A 55 15.99 5.39 11.10
N LEU A 56 14.77 5.01 11.48
CA LEU A 56 13.63 4.93 10.56
C LEU A 56 13.22 6.29 9.98
N HIS A 57 13.48 7.40 10.69
CA HIS A 57 13.20 8.74 10.16
C HIS A 57 13.94 8.98 8.83
N LEU A 58 15.25 8.66 8.81
CA LEU A 58 16.09 8.83 7.63
C LEU A 58 15.65 7.87 6.50
N ALA A 59 15.39 6.60 6.84
CA ALA A 59 14.99 5.59 5.85
C ALA A 59 13.65 5.92 5.16
N VAL A 60 12.62 6.31 5.93
CA VAL A 60 11.33 6.74 5.37
C VAL A 60 11.49 8.00 4.52
N HIS A 61 12.30 8.97 4.98
CA HIS A 61 12.55 10.20 4.22
C HIS A 61 13.20 9.92 2.86
N HIS A 62 14.18 9.03 2.81
CA HIS A 62 14.79 8.62 1.54
C HIS A 62 13.80 7.90 0.63
N LEU A 63 13.02 6.95 1.15
CA LEU A 63 11.99 6.26 0.37
C LEU A 63 10.98 7.25 -0.23
N LEU A 64 10.43 8.16 0.59
CA LEU A 64 9.43 9.13 0.16
C LEU A 64 9.93 10.17 -0.84
N LYS A 65 11.26 10.30 -1.02
CA LYS A 65 11.87 11.12 -2.07
C LYS A 65 11.94 10.43 -3.44
N ILE A 66 11.96 9.10 -3.46
CA ILE A 66 12.20 8.32 -4.69
C ILE A 66 10.94 7.59 -5.18
N VAL A 67 10.05 7.17 -4.26
CA VAL A 67 8.85 6.43 -4.61
C VAL A 67 7.79 7.37 -5.16
N ARG A 68 7.10 6.96 -6.22
CA ARG A 68 5.94 7.69 -6.72
C ARG A 68 4.80 7.58 -5.71
N ILE A 69 4.22 8.72 -5.34
CA ILE A 69 3.08 8.78 -4.42
C ILE A 69 1.88 9.26 -5.22
N LEU A 70 0.82 8.46 -5.26
CA LEU A 70 -0.40 8.85 -5.97
C LEU A 70 -1.33 9.63 -5.01
N PRO A 71 -1.93 10.75 -5.46
CA PRO A 71 -2.95 11.46 -4.71
C PRO A 71 -4.27 10.70 -4.72
N TRP A 72 -5.07 10.85 -3.66
CA TRP A 72 -6.41 10.26 -3.61
C TRP A 72 -7.38 11.05 -4.49
N ASP A 73 -8.01 10.39 -5.46
CA ASP A 73 -8.91 11.00 -6.44
C ASP A 73 -10.38 10.58 -6.27
N VAL A 74 -11.23 11.11 -7.14
CA VAL A 74 -12.69 10.85 -7.12
C VAL A 74 -13.00 9.38 -7.46
N GLU A 75 -12.27 8.77 -8.40
CA GLU A 75 -12.47 7.36 -8.76
C GLU A 75 -12.11 6.43 -7.58
N ALA A 76 -11.05 6.75 -6.82
CA ALA A 76 -10.71 6.01 -5.62
C ALA A 76 -11.80 6.12 -4.54
N ALA A 77 -12.45 7.28 -4.42
CA ALA A 77 -13.57 7.46 -3.51
C ALA A 77 -14.78 6.58 -3.87
N ASP A 78 -15.12 6.49 -5.16
CA ASP A 78 -16.22 5.65 -5.65
C ASP A 78 -15.95 4.15 -5.42
N TRP A 79 -14.73 3.69 -5.73
CA TRP A 79 -14.31 2.32 -5.42
C TRP A 79 -14.38 2.03 -3.92
N TYR A 80 -13.92 2.95 -3.07
CA TYR A 80 -13.95 2.78 -1.62
C TYR A 80 -15.38 2.65 -1.10
N ALA A 81 -16.32 3.47 -1.58
CA ALA A 81 -17.72 3.39 -1.18
C ALA A 81 -18.31 2.00 -1.47
N GLY A 82 -18.05 1.47 -2.67
CA GLY A 82 -18.48 0.12 -3.07
C GLY A 82 -17.85 -0.98 -2.22
N ILE A 83 -16.54 -0.93 -2.02
CA ILE A 83 -15.79 -1.88 -1.19
C ILE A 83 -16.32 -1.89 0.24
N ARG A 84 -16.47 -0.71 0.85
CA ARG A 84 -16.93 -0.58 2.23
C ARG A 84 -18.35 -1.11 2.37
N TYR A 85 -19.26 -0.73 1.47
CA TYR A 85 -20.63 -1.24 1.49
C TYR A 85 -20.65 -2.78 1.40
N GLN A 86 -19.90 -3.36 0.47
CA GLN A 86 -19.82 -4.81 0.30
C GLN A 86 -19.28 -5.51 1.55
N LEU A 87 -18.17 -5.06 2.12
CA LEU A 87 -17.55 -5.74 3.26
C LEU A 87 -18.37 -5.58 4.55
N VAL A 88 -18.99 -4.43 4.77
CA VAL A 88 -19.84 -4.19 5.94
C VAL A 88 -21.13 -4.99 5.84
N SER A 89 -21.82 -4.97 4.70
CA SER A 89 -23.08 -5.69 4.51
C SER A 89 -22.92 -7.22 4.57
N THR A 90 -21.72 -7.74 4.28
CA THR A 90 -21.40 -9.17 4.38
C THR A 90 -20.77 -9.58 5.71
N GLY A 91 -20.59 -8.65 6.66
CA GLY A 91 -20.01 -8.94 7.97
C GLY A 91 -18.53 -9.32 7.93
N GLN A 92 -17.80 -8.88 6.91
CA GLN A 92 -16.40 -9.22 6.66
C GLN A 92 -15.50 -7.96 6.57
N PRO A 93 -15.59 -7.00 7.51
CA PRO A 93 -14.80 -5.77 7.42
C PRO A 93 -13.29 -6.08 7.47
N ILE A 94 -12.52 -5.32 6.70
CA ILE A 94 -11.06 -5.22 6.83
C ILE A 94 -10.69 -3.82 7.33
N GLY A 95 -9.40 -3.54 7.56
CA GLY A 95 -8.95 -2.23 8.02
C GLY A 95 -9.43 -1.10 7.11
N GLU A 96 -9.78 0.05 7.69
CA GLU A 96 -10.27 1.18 6.89
C GLU A 96 -9.24 1.68 5.88
N LEU A 97 -7.97 1.78 6.32
CA LEU A 97 -6.87 2.15 5.44
C LEU A 97 -6.58 1.07 4.39
N ASP A 98 -6.76 -0.21 4.71
CA ASP A 98 -6.67 -1.30 3.72
C ASP A 98 -7.74 -1.14 2.63
N MET A 99 -9.00 -0.89 3.02
CA MET A 99 -10.08 -0.61 2.05
C MET A 99 -9.74 0.59 1.17
N MET A 100 -9.18 1.65 1.76
CA MET A 100 -8.76 2.81 1.00
C MET A 100 -7.63 2.46 0.02
N ILE A 101 -6.56 1.79 0.47
CA ILE A 101 -5.44 1.40 -0.40
C ILE A 101 -5.90 0.51 -1.56
N ALA A 102 -6.80 -0.45 -1.30
CA ALA A 102 -7.38 -1.30 -2.35
C ALA A 102 -8.21 -0.51 -3.38
N ALA A 103 -9.03 0.42 -2.92
CA ALA A 103 -9.78 1.31 -3.80
C ALA A 103 -8.85 2.19 -4.65
N HIS A 104 -7.76 2.67 -4.06
CA HIS A 104 -6.77 3.48 -4.76
C HIS A 104 -6.01 2.67 -5.83
N SER A 105 -5.68 1.40 -5.56
CA SER A 105 -5.05 0.55 -6.57
C SER A 105 -5.98 0.27 -7.74
N LEU A 106 -7.29 0.14 -7.49
CA LEU A 106 -8.31 -0.01 -8.54
C LEU A 106 -8.41 1.26 -9.41
N SER A 107 -8.54 2.43 -8.79
CA SER A 107 -8.52 3.73 -9.48
C SER A 107 -7.26 3.89 -10.35
N ALA A 108 -6.08 3.58 -9.80
CA ALA A 108 -4.82 3.70 -10.51
C ALA A 108 -4.55 2.63 -11.57
N GLY A 109 -5.43 1.62 -11.72
CA GLY A 109 -5.18 0.44 -12.57
C GLY A 109 -3.90 -0.32 -12.19
N ALA A 110 -3.57 -0.35 -10.89
CA ALA A 110 -2.35 -0.93 -10.36
C ALA A 110 -2.60 -2.30 -9.72
N ALA A 111 -1.60 -3.19 -9.78
CA ALA A 111 -1.57 -4.38 -8.95
C ALA A 111 -1.21 -3.97 -7.51
N LEU A 112 -2.06 -4.36 -6.55
CA LEU A 112 -1.80 -4.16 -5.13
C LEU A 112 -0.85 -5.26 -4.64
N VAL A 113 0.34 -4.83 -4.19
CA VAL A 113 1.33 -5.71 -3.59
C VAL A 113 1.10 -5.75 -2.09
N THR A 114 0.82 -6.94 -1.55
CA THR A 114 0.47 -7.15 -0.15
C THR A 114 0.85 -8.56 0.32
N ASN A 115 1.16 -8.69 1.60
CA ASN A 115 1.26 -9.99 2.27
C ASN A 115 -0.06 -10.42 2.93
N ASN A 116 -1.01 -9.51 3.08
CA ASN A 116 -2.33 -9.77 3.68
C ASN A 116 -3.35 -10.18 2.62
N VAL A 117 -2.96 -11.03 1.67
CA VAL A 117 -3.79 -11.44 0.51
C VAL A 117 -5.19 -11.89 0.95
N ARG A 118 -5.30 -12.61 2.08
CA ARG A 118 -6.57 -13.09 2.64
C ARG A 118 -7.56 -11.97 2.98
N HIS A 119 -7.10 -10.78 3.37
CA HIS A 119 -7.96 -9.63 3.64
C HIS A 119 -8.52 -9.10 2.33
N PHE A 120 -7.64 -8.84 1.37
CA PHE A 120 -8.01 -8.21 0.11
C PHE A 120 -8.80 -9.13 -0.83
N GLN A 121 -8.64 -10.45 -0.72
CA GLN A 121 -9.45 -11.43 -1.47
C GLN A 121 -10.95 -11.39 -1.12
N ARG A 122 -11.33 -10.75 0.00
CA ARG A 122 -12.76 -10.57 0.38
C ARG A 122 -13.44 -9.49 -0.45
N ILE A 123 -12.69 -8.69 -1.19
CA ILE A 123 -13.19 -7.58 -1.99
C ILE A 123 -13.71 -8.13 -3.33
N ASN A 124 -15.00 -7.94 -3.60
CA ASN A 124 -15.63 -8.37 -4.84
C ASN A 124 -15.48 -7.29 -5.94
N ALA A 125 -14.23 -7.01 -6.32
CA ALA A 125 -13.86 -6.05 -7.36
C ALA A 125 -12.73 -6.64 -8.23
N PRO A 126 -12.42 -6.08 -9.41
CA PRO A 126 -11.32 -6.56 -10.26
C PRO A 126 -9.94 -6.17 -9.70
N LEU A 127 -9.70 -6.44 -8.42
CA LEU A 127 -8.47 -6.12 -7.71
C LEU A 127 -7.38 -7.13 -8.08
N ILE A 128 -6.29 -6.64 -8.66
CA ILE A 128 -5.13 -7.47 -8.99
C ILE A 128 -4.22 -7.51 -7.76
N LEU A 129 -4.00 -8.70 -7.22
CA LEU A 129 -3.16 -8.92 -6.04
C LEU A 129 -1.83 -9.58 -6.41
N GLU A 130 -0.76 -9.11 -5.80
CA GLU A 130 0.58 -9.66 -5.91
C GLU A 130 1.15 -9.91 -4.51
N CYS A 131 1.65 -11.13 -4.27
CA CYS A 131 2.33 -11.50 -3.03
C CYS A 131 3.82 -11.64 -3.28
N TRP A 132 4.63 -10.84 -2.58
CA TRP A 132 6.07 -10.73 -2.81
C TRP A 132 6.92 -11.26 -1.65
N GLY A 133 6.30 -11.93 -0.66
CA GLY A 133 6.99 -12.66 0.41
C GLY A 133 6.17 -12.75 1.67
#